data_AF-A0A094P9Z8-F1
#
_entry.id   AF-A0A094P9Z8-F1
#
_cell.length_a   1.000
_cell.length_b   1.000
_cell.length_c   1.000
_cell.angle_alpha   90.00
_cell.angle_beta   90.00
_cell.angle_gamma   90.00
#
_symmetry.space_group_name_H-M   'P 1'
#
loop_
_entity.id
_entity.type
_entity.pdbx_description
1 polymer ?
#
loop_
_entity_poly.entity_id
_entity_poly.type
_entity_poly.pdbx_seq_one_letter_code
_entity_poly.pdbx_strand_id
1 'polypeptide(L)'
;MSDAVTEFKNKVDVNSFEQLRIGLATADDIRNWSRGEVKKPETINYRTLRPERDGLFCEKTFGPTRDWECYCGKYKRVRFKGIICEKCGVEVTRSKVRRERMGHIELAAPVVHIWYLRGTRSWLAYLLGGLEPRDEIKAKQLEKVIYFAAWLVSSVDADKRHADMTELEEVLLEDKEQLIKNRERDLKQRQKDAEAELKELEKSGAKDADVRARQKLIDKDLTTITERYGKELDLIQRAHDTFDKMHSRMIVEDEELWREMKERYGDYFVGGTGAEAIKSLIDTLDFDAEEVILRDAIRDGYKGKALSTQRKQKAIKRLKIIASFNRRDEAGRLVNNPKAMVLDVIPVIPPDLRPMVQLDGGRFATSDLNDLYRRVINRNNRLRRLLDLGAPEIIVNNEKRMLQEASDALFDNGRRGRPSKVASVRTCSESALTTRVVQ
;
A
#
# COMPACT_ATOMS: atom_id res chain seq x y z
N MET A 1 40.18 22.86 44.92
CA MET A 1 39.17 21.86 45.33
C MET A 1 37.89 22.62 45.60
N SER A 2 36.97 22.70 44.63
CA SER A 2 35.52 22.94 44.82
C SER A 2 34.75 23.42 43.57
N ASP A 3 35.28 23.38 42.33
CA ASP A 3 34.52 23.87 41.15
C ASP A 3 34.59 22.93 39.94
N ALA A 4 34.17 21.67 40.10
CA ALA A 4 34.12 20.71 38.98
C ALA A 4 33.07 19.59 39.14
N VAL A 5 31.92 19.85 39.78
CA VAL A 5 30.87 18.82 39.95
C VAL A 5 29.47 19.27 39.49
N THR A 6 29.33 20.49 38.99
CA THR A 6 28.01 21.04 38.62
C THR A 6 27.79 21.10 37.12
N GLU A 7 28.03 19.98 36.43
CA GLU A 7 27.67 19.87 35.01
C GLU A 7 26.97 18.54 34.71
N PHE A 8 25.77 18.67 34.14
CA PHE A 8 24.88 17.62 33.61
C PHE A 8 24.08 16.78 34.61
N LYS A 9 23.21 17.46 35.36
CA LYS A 9 21.95 16.88 35.88
C LYS A 9 20.71 17.49 35.22
N ASN A 10 20.73 17.75 33.91
CA ASN A 10 19.50 17.93 33.14
C ASN A 10 18.85 16.57 32.87
N LYS A 11 18.41 15.89 33.93
CA LYS A 11 17.29 14.96 33.82
C LYS A 11 16.07 15.86 33.93
N VAL A 12 15.45 16.19 32.80
CA VAL A 12 14.10 16.75 32.78
C VAL A 12 13.24 15.84 33.65
N ASP A 13 12.66 16.40 34.71
CA ASP A 13 11.82 15.64 35.62
C ASP A 13 10.58 15.15 34.86
N VAL A 14 10.23 13.87 34.99
CA VAL A 14 9.21 13.21 34.14
C VAL A 14 7.82 13.84 34.32
N ASN A 15 7.63 14.58 35.42
CA ASN A 15 6.39 15.28 35.76
C ASN A 15 6.40 16.78 35.43
N SER A 16 7.48 17.30 34.82
CA SER A 16 7.61 18.72 34.47
C SER A 16 7.22 18.98 33.01
N PHE A 17 5.95 18.81 32.66
CA PHE A 17 5.40 19.20 31.36
C PHE A 17 4.02 19.85 31.53
N GLU A 18 3.74 20.91 30.77
CA GLU A 18 2.44 21.60 30.80
C GLU A 18 1.41 20.93 29.88
N GLN A 19 1.85 20.38 28.76
CA GLN A 19 0.98 19.80 27.73
C GLN A 19 1.62 18.58 27.08
N LEU A 20 0.79 17.62 26.67
CA LEU A 20 1.19 16.46 25.86
C LEU A 20 0.46 16.52 24.51
N ARG A 21 1.22 16.53 23.43
CA ARG A 21 0.69 16.58 22.05
C ARG A 21 0.92 15.26 21.33
N ILE A 22 -0.06 14.84 20.53
CA ILE A 22 0.05 13.72 19.60
C ILE A 22 -0.21 14.20 18.17
N GLY A 23 0.50 13.64 17.20
CA GLY A 23 0.38 13.98 15.79
C GLY A 23 0.77 12.80 14.91
N LEU A 24 0.63 12.98 13.59
CA LEU A 24 1.11 12.00 12.62
C LEU A 24 2.64 12.09 12.50
N ALA A 25 3.30 10.94 12.50
CA ALA A 25 4.74 10.86 12.27
C ALA A 25 5.02 10.82 10.76
N THR A 26 5.81 11.77 10.26
CA THR A 26 6.29 11.71 8.88
C THR A 26 7.43 10.70 8.74
N ALA A 27 7.76 10.31 7.51
CA ALA A 27 8.91 9.44 7.25
C ALA A 27 10.22 10.05 7.79
N ASP A 28 10.39 11.36 7.70
CA ASP A 28 11.58 12.07 8.20
C ASP A 28 11.64 12.09 9.72
N ASP A 29 10.52 12.25 10.41
CA ASP A 29 10.45 12.12 11.86
C ASP A 29 10.91 10.73 12.32
N ILE A 30 10.43 9.68 11.65
CA ILE A 30 10.80 8.30 11.96
C ILE A 30 12.30 8.06 11.72
N ARG A 31 12.86 8.60 10.63
CA ARG A 31 14.31 8.53 10.37
C ARG A 31 15.11 9.25 11.45
N ASN A 32 14.65 10.42 11.90
CA ASN A 32 15.30 11.22 12.95
C ASN A 32 15.31 10.50 14.31
N TRP A 33 14.25 9.75 14.63
CA TRP A 33 14.21 8.95 15.87
C TRP A 33 15.09 7.72 15.80
N SER A 34 15.34 7.23 14.59
CA SER A 34 16.04 5.98 14.38
C SER A 34 17.55 6.11 14.57
N ARG A 35 18.15 5.06 15.13
CA ARG A 35 19.61 4.91 15.22
C ARG A 35 20.20 4.04 14.11
N GLY A 36 19.37 3.55 13.18
CA GLY A 36 19.81 2.73 12.05
C GLY A 36 18.69 1.90 11.41
N GLU A 37 18.89 1.55 10.14
CA GLU A 37 17.98 0.69 9.36
C GLU A 37 18.16 -0.79 9.74
N VAL A 38 17.05 -1.52 9.91
CA VAL A 38 17.03 -2.97 10.08
C VAL A 38 16.81 -3.61 8.73
N LYS A 39 17.88 -4.19 8.16
CA LYS A 39 17.86 -4.80 6.82
C LYS A 39 17.56 -6.29 6.85
N LYS A 40 17.95 -6.97 7.93
CA LYS A 40 18.00 -8.42 8.00
C LYS A 40 16.89 -8.99 8.90
N PRO A 41 16.21 -10.08 8.50
CA PRO A 41 15.18 -10.71 9.31
C PRO A 41 15.75 -11.55 10.46
N GLU A 42 17.06 -11.79 10.49
CA GLU A 42 17.68 -12.60 11.53
C GLU A 42 17.64 -11.88 12.90
N THR A 43 17.52 -12.67 13.97
CA THR A 43 17.46 -12.17 15.35
C THR A 43 18.80 -12.35 16.05
N ILE A 44 19.08 -13.56 16.50
CA ILE A 44 20.30 -13.97 17.19
C ILE A 44 20.86 -15.23 16.54
N ASN A 45 22.16 -15.42 16.63
CA ASN A 45 22.80 -16.64 16.20
C ASN A 45 22.54 -17.76 17.22
N TYR A 46 22.02 -18.90 16.78
CA TYR A 46 21.67 -20.01 17.68
C TYR A 46 22.88 -20.66 18.38
N ARG A 47 24.09 -20.55 17.81
CA ARG A 47 25.31 -21.13 18.40
C ARG A 47 25.96 -20.19 19.40
N THR A 48 26.15 -18.94 19.01
CA THR A 48 26.89 -17.97 19.82
C THR A 48 26.01 -17.15 20.77
N LEU A 49 24.68 -17.23 20.60
CA LEU A 49 23.68 -16.43 21.30
C LEU A 49 23.86 -14.92 21.12
N ARG A 50 24.68 -14.51 20.15
CA ARG A 50 24.95 -13.10 19.86
C ARG A 50 23.98 -12.57 18.82
N PRO A 51 23.54 -11.30 18.93
CA PRO A 51 22.72 -10.68 17.90
C PRO A 51 23.39 -10.65 16.54
N GLU A 52 22.61 -10.86 15.48
CA GLU A 52 23.10 -10.74 14.11
C GLU A 52 23.25 -9.27 13.71
N ARG A 53 24.24 -8.99 12.85
CA ARG A 53 24.47 -7.63 12.33
C ARG A 53 23.34 -7.21 11.39
N ASP A 54 22.89 -5.96 11.49
CA ASP A 54 21.75 -5.37 10.76
C ASP A 54 20.40 -6.10 10.95
N GLY A 55 20.34 -7.05 11.89
CA GLY A 55 19.15 -7.79 12.26
C GLY A 55 18.29 -7.09 13.32
N LEU A 56 17.20 -7.75 13.73
CA LEU A 56 16.22 -7.20 14.66
C LEU A 56 16.76 -6.91 16.07
N PHE A 57 17.89 -7.50 16.46
CA PHE A 57 18.51 -7.29 17.77
C PHE A 57 19.87 -6.61 17.67
N CYS A 58 20.23 -6.08 16.48
CA CYS A 58 21.55 -5.57 16.17
C CYS A 58 22.07 -4.57 17.21
N GLU A 59 23.26 -4.83 17.74
CA GLU A 59 23.87 -3.97 18.76
C GLU A 59 24.32 -2.61 18.21
N LYS A 60 24.61 -2.52 16.91
CA LYS A 60 24.99 -1.25 16.26
C LYS A 60 23.85 -0.24 16.30
N THR A 61 22.64 -0.70 15.99
CA THR A 61 21.43 0.13 15.96
C THR A 61 20.87 0.36 17.36
N PHE A 62 20.65 -0.70 18.12
CA PHE A 62 19.90 -0.62 19.39
C PHE A 62 20.79 -0.41 20.61
N GLY A 63 22.10 -0.58 20.50
CA GLY A 63 23.06 -0.49 21.61
C GLY A 63 23.52 -1.87 22.12
N PRO A 64 24.50 -1.89 23.04
CA PRO A 64 25.19 -3.11 23.44
C PRO A 64 24.33 -4.02 24.32
N THR A 65 24.43 -5.35 24.17
CA THR A 65 23.68 -6.31 25.01
C THR A 65 24.19 -6.31 26.46
N ARG A 66 25.49 -6.09 26.64
CA ARG A 66 26.16 -6.03 27.95
C ARG A 66 26.68 -4.63 28.22
N ASP A 67 26.65 -4.22 29.48
CA ASP A 67 27.13 -2.91 29.88
C ASP A 67 28.61 -2.71 29.51
N TRP A 68 28.90 -1.62 28.81
CA TRP A 68 30.26 -1.20 28.45
C TRP A 68 31.05 -2.22 27.63
N GLU A 69 30.38 -3.08 26.87
CA GLU A 69 31.00 -4.07 25.98
C GLU A 69 30.48 -3.90 24.54
N CYS A 70 31.39 -3.72 23.58
CA CYS A 70 31.02 -3.71 22.16
C CYS A 70 30.92 -5.15 21.61
N TYR A 71 30.17 -5.32 20.50
CA TYR A 71 29.96 -6.62 19.84
C TYR A 71 31.24 -7.44 19.63
N CYS A 72 32.30 -6.84 19.07
CA CYS A 72 33.55 -7.55 18.78
C CYS A 72 34.43 -7.80 20.01
N GLY A 73 34.13 -7.19 21.15
CA GLY A 73 34.93 -7.28 22.36
C GLY A 73 36.25 -6.49 22.35
N LYS A 74 36.54 -5.67 21.32
CA LYS A 74 37.72 -4.77 21.27
C LYS A 74 37.71 -3.79 22.45
N TYR A 75 36.58 -3.13 22.66
CA TYR A 75 36.36 -2.21 23.77
C TYR A 75 35.47 -2.88 24.82
N LYS A 76 36.02 -2.96 26.04
CA LYS A 76 35.38 -3.50 27.24
C LYS A 76 35.73 -2.61 28.43
N ARG A 77 34.79 -2.48 29.38
CA ARG A 77 34.89 -1.67 30.62
C ARG A 77 34.53 -0.20 30.42
N VAL A 78 34.19 0.45 31.54
CA VAL A 78 33.68 1.83 31.64
C VAL A 78 34.63 2.88 31.05
N ARG A 79 35.94 2.60 31.00
CA ARG A 79 36.96 3.54 30.50
C ARG A 79 36.77 3.98 29.05
N PHE A 80 36.04 3.18 28.25
CA PHE A 80 35.76 3.46 26.84
C PHE A 80 34.35 4.03 26.62
N LYS A 81 33.72 4.59 27.67
CA LYS A 81 32.39 5.18 27.61
C LYS A 81 32.26 6.17 26.46
N GLY A 82 31.23 5.98 25.63
CA GLY A 82 30.90 6.89 24.52
C GLY A 82 31.72 6.68 23.24
N ILE A 83 32.70 5.78 23.24
CA ILE A 83 33.48 5.46 22.03
C ILE A 83 32.65 4.56 21.12
N ILE A 84 32.57 4.92 19.84
CA ILE A 84 32.01 4.08 18.78
C ILE A 84 33.10 3.17 18.24
N CYS A 85 32.88 1.86 18.29
CA CYS A 85 33.90 0.90 17.86
C CYS A 85 34.11 0.90 16.34
N GLU A 86 35.33 1.14 15.85
CA GLU A 86 35.67 1.13 14.41
C GLU A 86 35.36 -0.21 13.71
N LYS A 87 35.47 -1.35 14.42
CA LYS A 87 35.29 -2.69 13.83
C LYS A 87 33.83 -3.14 13.73
N CYS A 88 32.98 -2.73 14.68
CA CYS A 88 31.60 -3.21 14.76
C CYS A 88 30.55 -2.10 14.78
N GLY A 89 30.95 -0.83 14.87
CA GLY A 89 30.07 0.34 14.91
C GLY A 89 29.23 0.46 16.18
N VAL A 90 29.46 -0.41 17.18
CA VAL A 90 28.69 -0.38 18.44
C VAL A 90 29.25 0.68 19.36
N GLU A 91 28.38 1.54 19.86
CA GLU A 91 28.68 2.52 20.89
C GLU A 91 28.78 1.85 22.27
N VAL A 92 29.88 2.11 22.97
CA VAL A 92 30.12 1.54 24.30
C VAL A 92 29.38 2.37 25.36
N THR A 93 28.19 1.89 25.71
CA THR A 93 27.28 2.51 26.69
C THR A 93 26.62 1.44 27.57
N ARG A 94 25.66 1.82 28.42
CA ARG A 94 24.85 0.88 29.21
C ARG A 94 23.84 0.17 28.32
N SER A 95 23.53 -1.09 28.62
CA SER A 95 22.53 -1.88 27.89
C SER A 95 21.12 -1.27 27.98
N LYS A 96 20.84 -0.47 29.02
CA LYS A 96 19.57 0.23 29.22
C LYS A 96 19.09 1.03 28.00
N VAL A 97 20.01 1.53 27.16
CA VAL A 97 19.64 2.24 25.93
C VAL A 97 18.85 1.39 24.94
N ARG A 98 18.91 0.05 25.04
CA ARG A 98 18.16 -0.91 24.21
C ARG A 98 16.65 -0.93 24.50
N ARG A 99 16.20 -0.23 25.54
CA ARG A 99 14.79 0.02 25.83
C ARG A 99 14.29 1.35 25.23
N GLU A 100 15.19 2.24 24.82
CA GLU A 100 14.87 3.61 24.39
C GLU A 100 15.16 3.84 22.89
N ARG A 101 16.19 3.19 22.33
CA ARG A 101 16.60 3.39 20.93
C ARG A 101 15.68 2.68 19.95
N MET A 102 15.09 3.43 19.01
CA MET A 102 14.31 2.88 17.91
C MET A 102 15.17 2.58 16.68
N GLY A 103 14.74 1.59 15.90
CA GLY A 103 15.22 1.32 14.55
C GLY A 103 14.18 1.75 13.52
N HIS A 104 14.48 1.60 12.24
CA HIS A 104 13.46 1.75 11.18
C HIS A 104 13.69 0.73 10.07
N ILE A 105 12.66 0.50 9.26
CA ILE A 105 12.70 -0.27 8.02
C ILE A 105 12.31 0.67 6.89
N GLU A 106 13.21 0.86 5.93
CA GLU A 106 12.92 1.63 4.72
C GLU A 106 12.16 0.74 3.73
N LEU A 107 10.94 1.11 3.36
CA LEU A 107 10.12 0.29 2.47
C LEU A 107 10.50 0.51 1.00
N ALA A 108 10.44 -0.56 0.21
CA ALA A 108 10.66 -0.50 -1.23
C ALA A 108 9.43 0.03 -1.99
N ALA A 109 8.26 -0.02 -1.36
CA ALA A 109 7.02 0.57 -1.87
C ALA A 109 6.23 1.17 -0.69
N PRO A 110 5.51 2.28 -0.90
CA PRO A 110 4.69 2.90 0.12
C PRO A 110 3.57 1.95 0.60
N VAL A 111 3.20 2.08 1.88
CA VAL A 111 2.17 1.26 2.53
C VAL A 111 1.20 2.17 3.26
N VAL A 112 -0.11 1.94 3.13
CA VAL A 112 -1.12 2.70 3.89
C VAL A 112 -1.19 2.20 5.32
N HIS A 113 -1.22 3.10 6.31
CA HIS A 113 -1.43 2.70 7.70
C HIS A 113 -2.90 2.28 7.93
N ILE A 114 -3.11 1.03 8.38
CA ILE A 114 -4.43 0.38 8.49
C ILE A 114 -5.48 1.16 9.30
N TRP A 115 -5.07 1.88 10.34
CA TRP A 115 -6.00 2.69 11.15
C TRP A 115 -6.74 3.77 10.36
N TYR A 116 -6.13 4.36 9.33
CA TYR A 116 -6.76 5.39 8.49
C TYR A 116 -7.58 4.78 7.35
N LEU A 117 -7.28 3.54 6.99
CA LEU A 117 -8.03 2.78 5.99
C LEU A 117 -9.29 2.15 6.58
N ARG A 118 -9.13 1.23 7.54
CA ARG A 118 -10.21 0.46 8.16
C ARG A 118 -10.48 0.93 9.58
N GLY A 119 -11.06 2.11 9.75
CA GLY A 119 -11.67 2.52 11.02
C GLY A 119 -13.17 2.28 11.05
N THR A 120 -13.82 2.52 12.20
CA THR A 120 -15.28 2.72 12.28
C THR A 120 -15.73 3.77 11.25
N ARG A 121 -14.82 4.70 10.94
CA ARG A 121 -14.86 5.58 9.77
C ARG A 121 -13.52 5.46 9.05
N SER A 122 -13.54 5.35 7.72
CA SER A 122 -12.32 5.41 6.91
C SER A 122 -11.93 6.88 6.72
N TRP A 123 -10.87 7.31 7.38
CA TRP A 123 -10.39 8.70 7.30
C TRP A 123 -9.96 9.06 5.88
N LEU A 124 -9.27 8.13 5.20
CA LEU A 124 -8.84 8.31 3.82
C LEU A 124 -10.00 8.46 2.85
N ALA A 125 -11.05 7.63 2.97
CA ALA A 125 -12.20 7.73 2.07
C ALA A 125 -12.90 9.09 2.17
N TYR A 126 -13.05 9.64 3.39
CA TYR A 126 -13.61 10.98 3.56
C TYR A 126 -12.66 12.09 3.09
N LEU A 127 -11.36 11.94 3.31
CA LEU A 127 -10.37 12.93 2.88
C LEU A 127 -10.32 13.03 1.35
N LEU A 128 -10.29 11.89 0.66
CA LEU A 128 -10.09 11.81 -0.79
C LEU A 128 -11.38 11.95 -1.58
N GLY A 129 -12.54 11.64 -0.99
CA GLY A 129 -13.84 11.78 -1.65
C GLY A 129 -14.18 13.25 -1.93
N GLY A 130 -15.08 13.51 -2.88
CA GLY A 130 -15.59 14.84 -3.21
C GLY A 130 -17.03 15.10 -2.74
N LEU A 131 -17.57 16.25 -3.14
CA LEU A 131 -18.95 16.67 -2.85
C LEU A 131 -19.97 16.07 -3.83
N GLU A 132 -19.54 15.77 -5.06
CA GLU A 132 -20.38 15.21 -6.09
C GLU A 132 -20.51 13.69 -5.90
N PRO A 133 -21.66 13.08 -6.24
CA PRO A 133 -21.83 11.63 -6.10
C PRO A 133 -20.80 10.81 -6.89
N ARG A 134 -20.30 11.35 -8.01
CA ARG A 134 -19.25 10.72 -8.82
C ARG A 134 -17.87 10.73 -8.15
N ASP A 135 -17.59 11.74 -7.34
CA ASP A 135 -16.32 11.87 -6.62
C ASP A 135 -16.32 11.15 -5.27
N GLU A 136 -17.45 10.53 -4.89
CA GLU A 136 -17.56 9.82 -3.62
C GLU A 136 -16.79 8.49 -3.69
N ILE A 137 -15.69 8.40 -2.93
CA ILE A 137 -14.95 7.15 -2.76
C ILE A 137 -15.51 6.37 -1.58
N LYS A 138 -16.04 5.17 -1.84
CA LYS A 138 -16.45 4.25 -0.76
C LYS A 138 -15.23 3.54 -0.20
N ALA A 139 -15.22 3.29 1.11
CA ALA A 139 -14.13 2.58 1.79
C ALA A 139 -13.81 1.20 1.18
N LYS A 140 -14.83 0.45 0.72
CA LYS A 140 -14.64 -0.83 0.04
C LYS A 140 -13.93 -0.70 -1.31
N GLN A 141 -14.20 0.37 -2.06
CA GLN A 141 -13.53 0.62 -3.35
C GLN A 141 -12.09 1.05 -3.12
N LEU A 142 -11.84 1.90 -2.12
CA LEU A 142 -10.48 2.28 -1.73
C LEU A 142 -9.65 1.07 -1.27
N GLU A 143 -10.28 0.12 -0.58
CA GLU A 143 -9.63 -1.15 -0.25
C GLU A 143 -9.25 -1.96 -1.50
N LYS A 144 -10.06 -2.00 -2.55
CA LYS A 144 -9.65 -2.69 -3.79
C LYS A 144 -8.39 -2.05 -4.40
N VAL A 145 -8.30 -0.71 -4.39
CA VAL A 145 -7.13 0.02 -4.89
C VAL A 145 -5.88 -0.30 -4.07
N ILE A 146 -5.93 -0.18 -2.74
CA ILE A 146 -4.76 -0.38 -1.87
C ILE A 146 -4.17 -1.79 -1.98
N TYR A 147 -5.03 -2.78 -2.21
CA TYR A 147 -4.62 -4.18 -2.30
C TYR A 147 -4.55 -4.68 -3.74
N PHE A 148 -4.27 -3.78 -4.69
CA PHE A 148 -3.90 -4.11 -6.06
C PHE A 148 -4.97 -4.89 -6.84
N ALA A 149 -6.25 -4.64 -6.55
CA ALA A 149 -7.40 -5.25 -7.24
C ALA A 149 -8.18 -4.25 -8.10
N ALA A 150 -7.84 -2.97 -8.05
CA ALA A 150 -8.42 -1.91 -8.86
C ALA A 150 -7.42 -0.78 -9.08
N TRP A 151 -7.67 0.07 -10.07
CA TRP A 151 -6.87 1.23 -10.42
C TRP A 151 -7.62 2.51 -10.09
N LEU A 152 -6.89 3.52 -9.66
CA LEU A 152 -7.37 4.84 -9.28
C LEU A 152 -6.74 5.87 -10.21
N VAL A 153 -7.58 6.73 -10.79
CA VAL A 153 -7.15 7.90 -11.54
C VAL A 153 -6.80 9.02 -10.56
N SER A 154 -5.52 9.42 -10.53
CA SER A 154 -5.05 10.54 -9.69
C SER A 154 -5.36 11.89 -10.33
N SER A 155 -5.01 12.10 -11.60
CA SER A 155 -5.22 13.36 -12.32
C SER A 155 -5.61 13.10 -13.76
N VAL A 156 -6.34 14.04 -14.34
CA VAL A 156 -6.74 14.05 -15.75
C VAL A 156 -6.44 15.43 -16.29
N ASP A 157 -5.72 15.51 -17.42
CA ASP A 157 -5.49 16.74 -18.15
C ASP A 157 -6.70 17.02 -19.03
N ALA A 158 -7.62 17.82 -18.50
CA ALA A 158 -8.85 18.13 -19.20
C ALA A 158 -8.57 18.96 -20.47
N ASP A 159 -7.62 19.89 -20.43
CA ASP A 159 -7.39 20.83 -21.53
C ASP A 159 -6.84 20.10 -22.76
N LYS A 160 -5.83 19.25 -22.56
CA LYS A 160 -5.31 18.40 -23.65
C LYS A 160 -6.37 17.45 -24.19
N ARG A 161 -7.14 16.82 -23.30
CA ARG A 161 -8.20 15.91 -23.72
C ARG A 161 -9.24 16.59 -24.60
N HIS A 162 -9.63 17.83 -24.31
CA HIS A 162 -10.60 18.55 -25.15
C HIS A 162 -10.01 19.00 -26.48
N ALA A 163 -8.72 19.38 -26.52
CA ALA A 163 -8.04 19.78 -27.75
C ALA A 163 -7.94 18.60 -28.73
N ASP A 164 -7.53 17.43 -28.24
CA ASP A 164 -7.20 16.27 -29.07
C ASP A 164 -8.40 15.33 -29.26
N MET A 165 -9.56 15.63 -28.66
CA MET A 165 -10.74 14.73 -28.67
C MET A 165 -11.16 14.32 -30.08
N THR A 166 -11.21 15.27 -31.00
CA THR A 166 -11.61 15.02 -32.39
C THR A 166 -10.65 14.08 -33.10
N GLU A 167 -9.34 14.23 -32.87
CA GLU A 167 -8.33 13.36 -33.48
C GLU A 167 -8.42 11.95 -32.87
N LEU A 168 -8.63 11.85 -31.57
CA LEU A 168 -8.82 10.57 -30.88
C LEU A 168 -10.07 9.82 -31.35
N GLU A 169 -11.17 10.53 -31.62
CA GLU A 169 -12.39 9.94 -32.18
C GLU A 169 -12.18 9.41 -33.61
N GLU A 170 -11.40 10.12 -34.43
CA GLU A 170 -11.03 9.68 -35.78
C GLU A 170 -10.18 8.41 -35.74
N VAL A 171 -9.13 8.39 -34.91
CA VAL A 171 -8.26 7.22 -34.70
C VAL A 171 -9.07 6.01 -34.21
N LEU A 172 -10.00 6.22 -33.27
CA LEU A 172 -10.89 5.17 -32.78
C LEU A 172 -11.74 4.56 -33.91
N LEU A 173 -12.24 5.40 -34.82
CA LEU A 173 -13.08 4.96 -35.93
C LEU A 173 -12.27 4.16 -36.95
N GLU A 174 -11.06 4.62 -37.28
CA GLU A 174 -10.12 3.89 -38.13
C GLU A 174 -9.78 2.51 -37.56
N ASP A 175 -9.46 2.42 -36.28
CA ASP A 175 -9.14 1.16 -35.61
C ASP A 175 -10.32 0.17 -35.65
N LYS A 176 -11.54 0.66 -35.42
CA LYS A 176 -12.75 -0.16 -35.54
C LYS A 176 -12.95 -0.65 -36.96
N GLU A 177 -12.75 0.19 -37.97
CA GLU A 177 -12.84 -0.23 -39.35
C GLU A 177 -11.80 -1.29 -39.70
N GLN A 178 -10.56 -1.14 -39.24
CA GLN A 178 -9.50 -2.12 -39.44
C GLN A 178 -9.87 -3.46 -38.81
N LEU A 179 -10.39 -3.46 -37.58
CA LEU A 179 -10.85 -4.67 -36.91
C LEU A 179 -12.02 -5.35 -37.65
N ILE A 180 -12.98 -4.57 -38.16
CA ILE A 180 -14.08 -5.11 -38.96
C ILE A 180 -13.56 -5.74 -40.26
N LYS A 181 -12.62 -5.07 -40.95
CA LYS A 181 -11.97 -5.60 -42.17
C LYS A 181 -11.20 -6.89 -41.87
N ASN A 182 -10.49 -6.96 -40.74
CA ASN A 182 -9.76 -8.15 -40.31
C ASN A 182 -10.72 -9.30 -39.96
N ARG A 183 -11.82 -9.01 -39.25
CA ARG A 183 -12.88 -9.98 -38.96
C ARG A 183 -13.46 -10.58 -40.24
N GLU A 184 -13.79 -9.75 -41.23
CA GLU A 184 -14.32 -10.23 -42.51
C GLU A 184 -13.31 -11.09 -43.28
N ARG A 185 -12.02 -10.73 -43.23
CA ARG A 185 -10.95 -11.50 -43.85
C ARG A 185 -10.83 -12.89 -43.22
N ASP A 186 -10.79 -12.96 -41.90
CA ASP A 186 -10.67 -14.21 -41.15
C ASP A 186 -11.89 -15.12 -41.36
N LEU A 187 -13.10 -14.54 -41.34
CA LEU A 187 -14.33 -15.29 -41.62
C LEU A 187 -14.34 -15.83 -43.05
N LYS A 188 -13.97 -15.02 -44.05
CA LYS A 188 -13.88 -15.46 -45.45
C LYS A 188 -12.84 -16.58 -45.61
N GLN A 189 -11.69 -16.48 -44.95
CA GLN A 189 -10.67 -17.52 -45.01
C GLN A 189 -11.17 -18.81 -44.36
N ARG A 190 -11.73 -18.74 -43.15
CA ARG A 190 -12.25 -19.91 -42.44
C ARG A 190 -13.39 -20.60 -43.19
N GLN A 191 -14.26 -19.82 -43.85
CA GLN A 191 -15.32 -20.34 -44.72
C GLN A 191 -14.74 -21.11 -45.92
N LYS A 192 -13.72 -20.58 -46.59
CA LYS A 192 -13.04 -21.29 -47.68
C LYS A 192 -12.40 -22.59 -47.21
N ASP A 193 -11.73 -22.57 -46.07
CA ASP A 193 -11.11 -23.76 -45.50
C ASP A 193 -12.17 -24.80 -45.11
N ALA A 194 -13.27 -24.36 -44.51
CA ALA A 194 -14.42 -25.21 -44.18
C ALA A 194 -15.04 -25.88 -45.42
N GLU A 195 -15.21 -25.14 -46.52
CA GLU A 195 -15.71 -25.69 -47.79
C GLU A 195 -14.73 -26.72 -48.36
N ALA A 196 -13.42 -26.49 -48.27
CA ALA A 196 -12.41 -27.43 -48.73
C ALA A 196 -12.43 -28.73 -47.90
N GLU A 197 -12.49 -28.62 -46.57
CA GLU A 197 -12.59 -29.76 -45.65
C GLU A 197 -13.84 -30.60 -45.89
N LEU A 198 -15.00 -29.95 -46.08
CA LEU A 198 -16.25 -30.65 -46.38
C LEU A 198 -16.16 -31.41 -47.72
N LYS A 199 -15.56 -30.80 -48.75
CA LYS A 199 -15.33 -31.45 -50.05
C LYS A 199 -14.38 -32.64 -49.94
N GLU A 200 -13.36 -32.58 -49.08
CA GLU A 200 -12.46 -33.72 -48.84
C GLU A 200 -13.18 -34.87 -48.13
N LEU A 201 -14.02 -34.58 -47.13
CA LEU A 201 -14.80 -35.57 -46.40
C LEU A 201 -15.85 -36.26 -47.28
N GLU A 202 -16.47 -35.51 -48.18
CA GLU A 202 -17.37 -36.05 -49.21
C GLU A 202 -16.62 -36.97 -50.18
N LYS A 203 -15.41 -36.59 -50.62
CA LYS A 203 -14.56 -37.43 -51.48
C LYS A 203 -14.08 -38.69 -50.78
N SER A 204 -13.83 -38.65 -49.48
CA SER A 204 -13.37 -39.81 -48.71
C SER A 204 -14.51 -40.78 -48.33
N GLY A 205 -15.77 -40.47 -48.67
CA GLY A 205 -16.93 -41.32 -48.37
C GLY A 205 -17.23 -41.43 -46.86
N ALA A 206 -16.97 -40.38 -46.09
CA ALA A 206 -17.22 -40.35 -44.65
C ALA A 206 -18.72 -40.53 -44.32
N LYS A 207 -19.03 -41.08 -43.13
CA LYS A 207 -20.43 -41.26 -42.70
C LYS A 207 -21.09 -39.89 -42.47
N ASP A 208 -22.39 -39.77 -42.75
CA ASP A 208 -23.19 -38.55 -42.51
C ASP A 208 -23.08 -38.00 -41.08
N ALA A 209 -22.89 -38.89 -40.10
CA ALA A 209 -22.68 -38.52 -38.71
C ALA A 209 -21.37 -37.73 -38.51
N ASP A 210 -20.30 -38.12 -39.21
CA ASP A 210 -18.98 -37.48 -39.13
C ASP A 210 -18.99 -36.13 -39.86
N VAL A 211 -19.70 -36.03 -40.99
CA VAL A 211 -19.91 -34.77 -41.73
C VAL A 211 -20.68 -33.76 -40.87
N ARG A 212 -21.77 -34.17 -40.22
CA ARG A 212 -22.54 -33.30 -39.30
C ARG A 212 -21.73 -32.89 -38.06
N ALA A 213 -20.92 -33.79 -37.52
CA ALA A 213 -20.03 -33.46 -36.40
C ALA A 213 -18.99 -32.41 -36.81
N ARG A 214 -18.43 -32.51 -38.02
CA ARG A 214 -17.48 -31.52 -38.55
C ARG A 214 -18.13 -30.18 -38.84
N GLN A 215 -19.34 -30.15 -39.40
CA GLN A 215 -20.11 -28.91 -39.60
C GLN A 215 -20.33 -28.18 -38.27
N LYS A 216 -20.71 -28.88 -37.21
CA LYS A 216 -20.86 -28.27 -35.87
C LYS A 216 -19.55 -27.68 -35.35
N LEU A 217 -18.41 -28.30 -35.62
CA LEU A 217 -17.09 -27.76 -35.24
C LEU A 217 -16.76 -26.50 -36.05
N ILE A 218 -17.02 -26.50 -37.36
CA ILE A 218 -16.85 -25.33 -38.23
C ILE A 218 -17.72 -24.16 -37.75
N ASP A 219 -19.00 -24.41 -37.46
CA ASP A 219 -19.92 -23.38 -36.97
C ASP A 219 -19.44 -22.82 -35.63
N LYS A 220 -18.94 -23.68 -34.74
CA LYS A 220 -18.34 -23.26 -33.48
C LYS A 220 -17.09 -22.40 -33.68
N ASP A 221 -16.25 -22.73 -34.66
CA ASP A 221 -15.06 -21.95 -34.99
C ASP A 221 -15.43 -20.56 -35.53
N LEU A 222 -16.39 -20.48 -36.46
CA LEU A 222 -16.91 -19.22 -37.00
C LEU A 222 -17.52 -18.34 -35.89
N THR A 223 -18.25 -18.97 -34.97
CA THR A 223 -18.82 -18.29 -33.80
C THR A 223 -17.70 -17.77 -32.90
N THR A 224 -16.67 -18.58 -32.63
CA THR A 224 -15.53 -18.18 -31.79
C THR A 224 -14.76 -17.00 -32.39
N ILE A 225 -14.56 -16.98 -33.72
CA ILE A 225 -13.93 -15.85 -34.43
C ILE A 225 -14.77 -14.58 -34.26
N THR A 226 -16.09 -14.69 -34.47
CA THR A 226 -17.01 -13.56 -34.35
C THR A 226 -17.06 -13.01 -32.93
N GLU A 227 -17.12 -13.88 -31.92
CA GLU A 227 -17.09 -13.50 -30.51
C GLU A 227 -15.78 -12.84 -30.11
N ARG A 228 -14.63 -13.33 -30.60
CA ARG A 228 -13.32 -12.74 -30.33
C ARG A 228 -13.24 -11.28 -30.79
N TYR A 229 -13.54 -11.03 -32.06
CA TYR A 229 -13.54 -9.66 -32.60
C TYR A 229 -14.64 -8.79 -32.00
N GLY A 230 -15.79 -9.39 -31.65
CA GLY A 230 -16.86 -8.68 -30.95
C GLY A 230 -16.42 -8.16 -29.57
N LYS A 231 -15.69 -8.97 -28.80
CA LYS A 231 -15.14 -8.56 -27.50
C LYS A 231 -14.08 -7.46 -27.63
N GLU A 232 -13.25 -7.53 -28.66
CA GLU A 232 -12.21 -6.51 -28.91
C GLU A 232 -12.82 -5.16 -29.30
N LEU A 233 -13.81 -5.16 -30.20
CA LEU A 233 -14.55 -3.94 -30.56
C LEU A 233 -15.30 -3.34 -29.37
N ASP A 234 -15.92 -4.18 -28.54
CA ASP A 234 -16.58 -3.76 -27.31
C ASP A 234 -15.58 -3.17 -26.30
N LEU A 235 -14.41 -3.78 -26.13
CA LEU A 235 -13.37 -3.28 -25.22
C LEU A 235 -12.88 -1.89 -25.65
N ILE A 236 -12.60 -1.70 -26.93
CA ILE A 236 -12.15 -0.42 -27.49
C ILE A 236 -13.21 0.66 -27.33
N GLN A 237 -14.48 0.34 -27.60
CA GLN A 237 -15.59 1.27 -27.36
C GLN A 237 -15.71 1.62 -25.87
N ARG A 238 -15.69 0.62 -24.98
CA ARG A 238 -15.76 0.84 -23.53
C ARG A 238 -14.59 1.66 -23.03
N ALA A 239 -13.38 1.47 -23.56
CA ALA A 239 -12.20 2.24 -23.22
C ALA A 239 -12.39 3.72 -23.55
N HIS A 240 -12.88 4.04 -24.75
CA HIS A 240 -13.18 5.41 -25.15
C HIS A 240 -14.30 6.03 -24.29
N ASP A 241 -15.42 5.32 -24.09
CA ASP A 241 -16.54 5.81 -23.29
C ASP A 241 -16.15 6.08 -21.83
N THR A 242 -15.23 5.28 -21.30
CA THR A 242 -14.69 5.43 -19.95
C THR A 242 -13.72 6.60 -19.88
N PHE A 243 -12.89 6.79 -20.92
CA PHE A 243 -11.95 7.91 -21.03
C PHE A 243 -12.67 9.27 -21.14
N ASP A 244 -13.73 9.35 -21.94
CA ASP A 244 -14.56 10.56 -22.08
C ASP A 244 -15.14 10.99 -20.71
N LYS A 245 -15.69 10.03 -19.97
CA LYS A 245 -16.29 10.27 -18.64
C LYS A 245 -15.25 10.33 -17.50
N MET A 246 -13.97 10.20 -17.80
CA MET A 246 -12.92 10.11 -16.80
C MET A 246 -12.81 11.41 -16.00
N HIS A 247 -12.64 11.27 -14.70
CA HIS A 247 -12.35 12.35 -13.77
C HIS A 247 -11.36 11.89 -12.69
N SER A 248 -10.74 12.85 -11.99
CA SER A 248 -9.93 12.57 -10.81
C SER A 248 -10.75 11.74 -9.80
N ARG A 249 -10.13 10.79 -9.09
CA ARG A 249 -10.76 9.91 -8.08
C ARG A 249 -11.62 8.77 -8.65
N MET A 250 -11.73 8.64 -9.98
CA MET A 250 -12.41 7.51 -10.60
C MET A 250 -11.65 6.21 -10.32
N ILE A 251 -12.38 5.13 -10.01
CA ILE A 251 -11.83 3.80 -9.77
C ILE A 251 -12.31 2.86 -10.87
N VAL A 252 -11.36 2.19 -11.52
CA VAL A 252 -11.60 1.19 -12.56
C VAL A 252 -11.19 -0.18 -12.00
N GLU A 253 -12.09 -1.16 -12.04
CA GLU A 253 -11.84 -2.51 -11.51
C GLU A 253 -11.41 -3.52 -12.58
N ASP A 254 -11.72 -3.24 -13.85
CA ASP A 254 -11.41 -4.11 -14.99
C ASP A 254 -9.97 -3.89 -15.46
N GLU A 255 -9.14 -4.94 -15.40
CA GLU A 255 -7.72 -4.93 -15.76
C GLU A 255 -7.50 -4.74 -17.26
N GLU A 256 -8.30 -5.41 -18.09
CA GLU A 256 -8.19 -5.34 -19.54
C GLU A 256 -8.53 -3.93 -20.02
N LEU A 257 -9.62 -3.37 -19.46
CA LEU A 257 -10.03 -1.99 -19.72
C LEU A 257 -8.95 -0.99 -19.31
N TRP A 258 -8.38 -1.12 -18.11
CA TRP A 258 -7.33 -0.22 -17.65
C TRP A 258 -6.07 -0.28 -18.53
N ARG A 259 -5.68 -1.48 -18.95
CA ARG A 259 -4.51 -1.67 -19.82
C ARG A 259 -4.72 -1.01 -21.18
N GLU A 260 -5.86 -1.25 -21.81
CA GLU A 260 -6.21 -0.65 -23.10
C GLU A 260 -6.23 0.89 -23.01
N MET A 261 -6.82 1.42 -21.93
CA MET A 261 -6.87 2.85 -21.68
C MET A 261 -5.48 3.46 -21.47
N LYS A 262 -4.60 2.77 -20.75
CA LYS A 262 -3.22 3.23 -20.53
C LYS A 262 -2.38 3.20 -21.80
N GLU A 263 -2.61 2.21 -22.66
CA GLU A 263 -1.92 2.09 -23.94
C GLU A 263 -2.33 3.19 -24.93
N ARG A 264 -3.62 3.52 -24.99
CA ARG A 264 -4.15 4.54 -25.92
C ARG A 264 -4.07 5.97 -25.40
N TYR A 265 -4.42 6.17 -24.14
CA TYR A 265 -4.65 7.51 -23.56
C TYR A 265 -3.72 7.83 -22.39
N GLY A 266 -2.61 7.08 -22.24
CA GLY A 266 -1.69 7.22 -21.11
C GLY A 266 -1.10 8.62 -20.91
N ASP A 267 -1.07 9.44 -21.96
CA ASP A 267 -0.53 10.82 -21.90
C ASP A 267 -1.53 11.84 -21.32
N TYR A 268 -2.83 11.51 -21.28
CA TYR A 268 -3.90 12.42 -20.86
C TYR A 268 -4.28 12.28 -19.38
N PHE A 269 -3.89 11.18 -18.73
CA PHE A 269 -4.23 10.94 -17.33
C PHE A 269 -3.10 10.24 -16.59
N VAL A 270 -3.01 10.52 -15.30
CA VAL A 270 -2.12 9.78 -14.40
C VAL A 270 -2.99 8.95 -13.48
N GLY A 271 -2.70 7.67 -13.39
CA GLY A 271 -3.32 6.79 -12.41
C GLY A 271 -2.51 5.53 -12.17
N GLY A 272 -2.91 4.79 -11.16
CA GLY A 272 -2.18 3.61 -10.74
C GLY A 272 -2.94 2.81 -9.70
N THR A 273 -2.22 1.94 -9.00
CA THR A 273 -2.81 1.09 -7.97
C THR A 273 -1.97 1.13 -6.70
N GLY A 274 -2.50 0.57 -5.61
CA GLY A 274 -1.83 0.53 -4.31
C GLY A 274 -1.77 1.87 -3.58
N ALA A 275 -0.89 1.93 -2.58
CA ALA A 275 -0.69 3.12 -1.75
C ALA A 275 -0.03 4.29 -2.51
N GLU A 276 0.70 3.98 -3.58
CA GLU A 276 1.37 4.97 -4.43
C GLU A 276 0.36 5.86 -5.17
N ALA A 277 -0.69 5.25 -5.72
CA ALA A 277 -1.78 5.98 -6.35
C ALA A 277 -2.52 6.91 -5.36
N ILE A 278 -2.66 6.49 -4.10
CA ILE A 278 -3.24 7.33 -3.05
C ILE A 278 -2.33 8.51 -2.73
N LYS A 279 -1.02 8.27 -2.64
CA LYS A 279 -0.03 9.33 -2.40
C LYS A 279 -0.06 10.37 -3.54
N SER A 280 -0.08 9.91 -4.79
CA SER A 280 -0.26 10.76 -5.98
C SER A 280 -1.56 11.55 -5.94
N LEU A 281 -2.68 10.92 -5.57
CA LEU A 281 -3.96 11.64 -5.43
C LEU A 281 -3.88 12.72 -4.34
N ILE A 282 -3.30 12.42 -3.17
CA ILE A 282 -3.11 13.44 -2.11
C ILE A 282 -2.29 14.62 -2.60
N ASP A 283 -1.30 14.39 -3.47
CA ASP A 283 -0.46 15.43 -4.07
C ASP A 283 -1.21 16.35 -5.03
N THR A 284 -2.18 15.81 -5.76
CA THR A 284 -2.98 16.56 -6.72
C THR A 284 -4.10 17.39 -6.08
N LEU A 285 -4.44 17.13 -4.82
CA LEU A 285 -5.58 17.76 -4.15
C LEU A 285 -5.19 19.03 -3.40
N ASP A 286 -5.88 20.12 -3.70
CA ASP A 286 -5.82 21.35 -2.91
C ASP A 286 -6.82 21.29 -1.74
N PHE A 287 -6.30 21.00 -0.55
CA PHE A 287 -7.11 20.93 0.67
C PHE A 287 -7.60 22.29 1.15
N ASP A 288 -6.93 23.39 0.83
CA ASP A 288 -7.35 24.73 1.22
C ASP A 288 -8.58 25.14 0.39
N ALA A 289 -8.55 24.92 -0.92
CA ALA A 289 -9.69 25.15 -1.81
C ALA A 289 -10.90 24.26 -1.45
N GLU A 290 -10.67 22.96 -1.21
CA GLU A 290 -11.72 22.02 -0.82
C GLU A 290 -12.40 22.40 0.50
N GLU A 291 -11.66 22.98 1.45
CA GLU A 291 -12.25 23.46 2.70
C GLU A 291 -13.24 24.60 2.46
N VAL A 292 -12.89 25.57 1.62
CA VAL A 292 -13.76 26.70 1.26
C VAL A 292 -15.02 26.18 0.58
N ILE A 293 -14.87 25.34 -0.44
CA ILE A 293 -16.00 24.75 -1.18
C ILE A 293 -16.94 24.00 -0.23
N LEU A 294 -16.40 23.26 0.75
CA LEU A 294 -17.21 22.54 1.72
C LEU A 294 -17.97 23.45 2.68
N ARG A 295 -17.34 24.54 3.14
CA ARG A 295 -17.99 25.51 4.03
C ARG A 295 -19.15 26.20 3.32
N ASP A 296 -18.93 26.63 2.08
CA ASP A 296 -19.94 27.30 1.25
C ASP A 296 -21.08 26.33 0.91
N ALA A 297 -20.74 25.10 0.50
CA ALA A 297 -21.74 24.06 0.22
C ALA A 297 -22.66 23.81 1.44
N ILE A 298 -22.11 23.75 2.65
CA ILE A 298 -22.89 23.50 3.87
C ILE A 298 -23.82 24.67 4.24
N ARG A 299 -23.39 25.91 3.94
CA ARG A 299 -24.11 27.14 4.28
C ARG A 299 -25.15 27.51 3.21
N ASP A 300 -24.70 27.69 1.97
CA ASP A 300 -25.46 28.30 0.89
C ASP A 300 -25.96 27.27 -0.14
N GLY A 301 -25.56 26.00 0.01
CA GLY A 301 -25.84 24.94 -0.94
C GLY A 301 -24.75 24.81 -2.00
N TYR A 302 -24.81 23.75 -2.80
CA TYR A 302 -23.82 23.49 -3.86
C TYR A 302 -24.48 23.66 -5.23
N LYS A 303 -23.91 24.52 -6.08
CA LYS A 303 -24.45 24.86 -7.42
C LYS A 303 -25.92 25.29 -7.38
N GLY A 304 -26.27 26.17 -6.44
CA GLY A 304 -27.62 26.74 -6.29
C GLY A 304 -28.67 25.77 -5.72
N LYS A 305 -28.29 24.56 -5.28
CA LYS A 305 -29.19 23.58 -4.67
C LYS A 305 -28.76 23.26 -3.23
N ALA A 306 -29.73 23.29 -2.32
CA ALA A 306 -29.52 22.85 -0.94
C ALA A 306 -29.12 21.37 -0.91
N LEU A 307 -28.13 21.01 -0.08
CA LEU A 307 -27.78 19.61 0.11
C LEU A 307 -28.87 18.88 0.88
N SER A 308 -29.18 17.65 0.45
CA SER A 308 -30.02 16.75 1.24
C SER A 308 -29.40 16.50 2.61
N THR A 309 -30.23 16.17 3.61
CA THR A 309 -29.79 15.95 5.00
C THR A 309 -28.63 14.95 5.10
N GLN A 310 -28.70 13.86 4.35
CA GLN A 310 -27.63 12.85 4.32
C GLN A 310 -26.33 13.39 3.72
N ARG A 311 -26.41 14.14 2.61
CA ARG A 311 -25.22 14.74 1.98
C ARG A 311 -24.61 15.84 2.85
N LYS A 312 -25.44 16.67 3.50
CA LYS A 312 -24.99 17.68 4.47
C LYS A 312 -24.25 17.05 5.65
N GLN A 313 -24.76 15.95 6.21
CA GLN A 313 -24.05 15.21 7.27
C GLN A 313 -22.70 14.64 6.83
N LYS A 314 -22.60 14.11 5.59
CA LYS A 314 -21.31 13.65 5.04
C LYS A 314 -20.34 14.82 4.82
N ALA A 315 -20.81 15.94 4.27
CA ALA A 315 -20.02 17.13 4.06
C ALA A 315 -19.46 17.70 5.38
N ILE A 316 -20.27 17.77 6.44
CA ILE A 316 -19.81 18.22 7.77
C ILE A 316 -18.72 17.28 8.32
N LYS A 317 -18.88 15.96 8.17
CA LYS A 317 -17.87 14.98 8.60
C LYS A 317 -16.57 15.15 7.81
N ARG A 318 -16.65 15.36 6.50
CA ARG A 318 -15.50 15.62 5.62
C ARG A 318 -14.80 16.93 5.99
N LEU A 319 -15.55 18.01 6.15
CA LEU A 319 -15.03 19.32 6.56
C LEU A 319 -14.25 19.22 7.88
N LYS A 320 -14.77 18.48 8.86
CA LYS A 320 -14.08 18.27 10.14
C LYS A 320 -12.68 17.64 9.95
N ILE A 321 -12.54 16.73 8.99
CA ILE A 321 -11.26 16.05 8.70
C ILE A 321 -10.32 17.01 7.98
N ILE A 322 -10.77 17.64 6.90
CA ILE A 322 -9.96 18.58 6.10
C ILE A 322 -9.50 19.76 6.96
N ALA A 323 -10.41 20.40 7.72
CA ALA A 323 -10.07 21.49 8.62
C ALA A 323 -9.12 21.07 9.77
N SER A 324 -9.05 19.77 10.11
CA SER A 324 -8.07 19.26 11.07
C SER A 324 -6.67 19.11 10.46
N PHE A 325 -6.59 18.77 9.16
CA PHE A 325 -5.34 18.69 8.40
C PHE A 325 -4.81 20.07 7.99
N ASN A 326 -5.69 21.02 7.67
CA ASN A 326 -5.32 22.40 7.30
C ASN A 326 -4.83 23.25 8.49
N ARG A 327 -4.75 22.69 9.70
CA ARG A 327 -4.17 23.40 10.85
C ARG A 327 -2.68 23.64 10.61
N ARG A 328 -2.28 24.90 10.72
CA ARG A 328 -0.90 25.35 10.53
C ARG A 328 -0.25 25.73 11.86
N ASP A 329 1.05 25.49 11.93
CA ASP A 329 2.00 25.96 12.95
C ASP A 329 2.20 27.48 12.82
N GLU A 330 2.76 28.13 13.83
CA GLU A 330 3.23 29.52 13.83
C GLU A 330 4.17 29.80 12.65
N ALA A 331 4.94 28.80 12.21
CA ALA A 331 5.79 28.86 11.02
C ALA A 331 5.03 28.65 9.68
N GLY A 332 3.70 28.59 9.67
CA GLY A 332 2.87 28.43 8.47
C GLY A 332 2.84 27.01 7.87
N ARG A 333 3.59 26.06 8.45
CA ARG A 333 3.64 24.65 8.02
C ARG A 333 2.42 23.88 8.51
N LEU A 334 1.97 22.88 7.75
CA LEU A 334 0.91 21.97 8.20
C LEU A 334 1.39 21.21 9.44
N VAL A 335 0.58 21.22 10.51
CA VAL A 335 0.88 20.49 11.76
C VAL A 335 0.88 18.98 11.52
N ASN A 336 -0.02 18.50 10.66
CA ASN A 336 -0.09 17.11 10.23
C ASN A 336 -0.16 17.07 8.71
N ASN A 337 0.81 16.44 8.07
CA ASN A 337 0.75 16.20 6.63
C ASN A 337 -0.15 14.98 6.34
N PRO A 338 -1.20 15.09 5.50
CA PRO A 338 -2.04 13.94 5.13
C PRO A 338 -1.26 12.77 4.53
N LYS A 339 -0.14 13.03 3.85
CA LYS A 339 0.74 11.99 3.31
C LYS A 339 1.31 11.06 4.37
N ALA A 340 1.43 11.50 5.62
CA ALA A 340 1.93 10.67 6.71
C ALA A 340 1.03 9.47 7.04
N MET A 341 -0.19 9.40 6.49
CA MET A 341 -1.02 8.18 6.51
C MET A 341 -0.49 7.08 5.59
N VAL A 342 0.36 7.43 4.63
CA VAL A 342 1.09 6.52 3.73
C VAL A 342 2.54 6.48 4.18
N LEU A 343 2.98 5.31 4.64
CA LEU A 343 4.29 5.09 5.22
C LEU A 343 5.27 4.68 4.12
N ASP A 344 6.35 5.45 3.98
CA ASP A 344 7.56 5.02 3.27
C ASP A 344 8.54 4.30 4.23
N VAL A 345 8.38 4.54 5.54
CA VAL A 345 9.26 4.03 6.60
C VAL A 345 8.43 3.49 7.75
N ILE A 346 8.82 2.32 8.28
CA ILE A 346 8.19 1.72 9.47
C ILE A 346 9.16 1.78 10.66
N PRO A 347 8.77 2.34 11.82
CA PRO A 347 9.60 2.31 13.02
C PRO A 347 9.68 0.90 13.61
N VAL A 348 10.87 0.55 14.10
CA VAL A 348 11.13 -0.71 14.81
C VAL A 348 11.28 -0.40 16.29
N ILE A 349 10.37 -0.97 17.09
CA ILE A 349 10.36 -0.83 18.54
C ILE A 349 11.66 -1.38 19.16
N PRO A 350 12.17 -0.78 20.25
CA PRO A 350 13.37 -1.23 20.95
C PRO A 350 13.31 -2.71 21.37
N PRO A 351 14.41 -3.49 21.26
CA PRO A 351 14.43 -4.93 21.52
C PRO A 351 13.96 -5.35 22.92
N ASP A 352 14.23 -4.54 23.95
CA ASP A 352 13.86 -4.88 25.33
C ASP A 352 12.35 -4.81 25.58
N LEU A 353 11.61 -4.13 24.69
CA LEU A 353 10.13 -4.14 24.68
C LEU A 353 9.55 -5.34 23.90
N ARG A 354 10.39 -6.07 23.18
CA ARG A 354 10.04 -7.30 22.43
C ARG A 354 11.07 -8.42 22.67
N PRO A 355 11.26 -8.84 23.94
CA PRO A 355 12.37 -9.70 24.32
C PRO A 355 12.27 -11.09 23.67
N MET A 356 13.45 -11.71 23.54
CA MET A 356 13.62 -13.12 23.19
C MET A 356 14.35 -13.78 24.35
N VAL A 357 13.70 -14.74 25.01
CA VAL A 357 14.20 -15.36 26.23
C VAL A 357 14.51 -16.82 25.94
N GLN A 358 15.69 -17.27 26.39
CA GLN A 358 16.05 -18.68 26.34
C GLN A 358 15.35 -19.42 27.48
N LEU A 359 14.67 -20.51 27.15
CA LEU A 359 14.06 -21.43 28.10
C LEU A 359 15.00 -22.61 28.38
N ASP A 360 14.73 -23.29 29.49
CA ASP A 360 15.40 -24.54 29.82
C ASP A 360 15.21 -25.57 28.69
N GLY A 361 16.30 -26.24 28.32
CA GLY A 361 16.32 -27.16 27.16
C GLY A 361 16.64 -26.51 25.82
N GLY A 362 17.20 -25.30 25.81
CA GLY A 362 17.75 -24.67 24.59
C GLY A 362 16.71 -24.11 23.61
N ARG A 363 15.44 -24.05 24.03
CA ARG A 363 14.36 -23.42 23.27
C ARG A 363 14.37 -21.92 23.49
N PHE A 364 13.75 -21.17 22.57
CA PHE A 364 13.57 -19.73 22.70
C PHE A 364 12.08 -19.39 22.70
N ALA A 365 11.68 -18.51 23.63
CA ALA A 365 10.41 -17.83 23.59
C ALA A 365 10.62 -16.44 22.98
N THR A 366 9.83 -16.10 21.95
CA THR A 366 9.88 -14.81 21.26
C THR A 366 8.55 -14.09 21.40
N SER A 367 8.60 -12.76 21.55
CA SER A 367 7.42 -11.93 21.32
C SER A 367 6.91 -12.06 19.88
N ASP A 368 5.59 -12.14 19.70
CA ASP A 368 4.91 -12.20 18.40
C ASP A 368 5.31 -11.03 17.46
N LEU A 369 5.61 -9.86 18.04
CA LEU A 369 6.08 -8.70 17.29
C LEU A 369 7.32 -9.01 16.46
N ASN A 370 8.23 -9.85 16.97
CA ASN A 370 9.43 -10.20 16.23
C ASN A 370 9.09 -10.95 14.94
N ASP A 371 8.12 -11.87 14.97
CA ASP A 371 7.70 -12.61 13.77
C ASP A 371 6.96 -11.71 12.76
N LEU A 372 6.18 -10.74 13.25
CA LEU A 372 5.54 -9.74 12.40
C LEU A 372 6.57 -8.82 11.73
N TYR A 373 7.55 -8.30 12.46
CA TYR A 373 8.66 -7.53 11.88
C TYR A 373 9.47 -8.36 10.88
N ARG A 374 9.80 -9.61 11.20
CA ARG A 374 10.49 -10.53 10.28
C ARG A 374 9.74 -10.70 8.98
N ARG A 375 8.41 -10.83 9.05
CA ARG A 375 7.56 -10.96 7.86
C ARG A 375 7.64 -9.71 7.00
N VAL A 376 7.52 -8.52 7.58
CA VAL A 376 7.66 -7.24 6.85
C VAL A 376 9.02 -7.15 6.17
N ILE A 377 10.12 -7.41 6.90
CA ILE A 377 11.49 -7.36 6.36
C ILE A 377 11.67 -8.37 5.22
N ASN A 378 11.20 -9.61 5.38
CA ASN A 378 11.30 -10.63 4.34
C ASN A 378 10.57 -10.24 3.05
N ARG A 379 9.35 -9.70 3.18
CA ARG A 379 8.55 -9.22 2.04
C ARG A 379 9.20 -8.02 1.37
N ASN A 380 9.68 -7.07 2.16
CA ASN A 380 10.37 -5.88 1.66
C ASN A 380 11.66 -6.25 0.89
N ASN A 381 12.49 -7.14 1.44
CA ASN A 381 13.71 -7.60 0.77
C ASN A 381 13.43 -8.44 -0.47
N ARG A 382 12.33 -9.20 -0.49
CA ARG A 382 11.87 -9.90 -1.70
C ARG A 382 11.42 -8.90 -2.76
N LEU A 383 10.66 -7.88 -2.38
CA LEU A 383 10.22 -6.82 -3.29
C LEU A 383 11.40 -6.05 -3.88
N ARG A 384 12.39 -5.63 -3.08
CA ARG A 384 13.62 -4.99 -3.59
C ARG A 384 14.30 -5.84 -4.67
N ARG A 385 14.51 -7.14 -4.40
CA ARG A 385 15.09 -8.07 -5.38
C ARG A 385 14.27 -8.21 -6.65
N LEU A 386 12.94 -8.21 -6.56
CA LEU A 386 12.06 -8.28 -7.73
C LEU A 386 12.16 -7.02 -8.59
N LEU A 387 12.27 -5.85 -7.96
CA LEU A 387 12.47 -4.58 -8.67
C LEU A 387 13.84 -4.54 -9.36
N ASP A 388 14.90 -4.97 -8.67
CA ASP A 388 16.26 -5.02 -9.23
C ASP A 388 16.37 -5.96 -10.44
N LEU A 389 15.59 -7.06 -10.43
CA LEU A 389 15.53 -8.02 -11.53
C LEU A 389 14.61 -7.60 -12.69
N GLY A 390 13.90 -6.48 -12.56
CA GLY A 390 12.91 -6.05 -13.56
C GLY A 390 11.76 -7.05 -13.74
N ALA A 391 11.30 -7.68 -12.65
CA ALA A 391 10.23 -8.66 -12.71
C ALA A 391 8.91 -8.05 -13.26
N PRO A 392 8.05 -8.84 -13.94
CA PRO A 392 6.77 -8.36 -14.46
C PRO A 392 5.87 -7.71 -13.40
N GLU A 393 5.09 -6.71 -13.81
CA GLU A 393 4.27 -5.88 -12.92
C GLU A 393 3.30 -6.69 -12.06
N ILE A 394 2.72 -7.78 -12.58
CA ILE A 394 1.81 -8.67 -11.85
C ILE A 394 2.50 -9.28 -10.61
N ILE A 395 3.75 -9.72 -10.75
CA ILE A 395 4.52 -10.32 -9.65
C ILE A 395 4.89 -9.25 -8.62
N VAL A 396 5.29 -8.07 -9.09
CA VAL A 396 5.63 -6.92 -8.25
C VAL A 396 4.39 -6.46 -7.45
N ASN A 397 3.23 -6.33 -8.10
CA ASN A 397 1.97 -5.91 -7.49
C ASN A 397 1.50 -6.92 -6.44
N ASN A 398 1.63 -8.22 -6.70
CA ASN A 398 1.34 -9.22 -5.69
C ASN A 398 2.29 -9.13 -4.49
N GLU A 399 3.59 -8.90 -4.68
CA GLU A 399 4.53 -8.74 -3.54
C GLU A 399 4.29 -7.41 -2.79
N LYS A 400 3.95 -6.31 -3.48
CA LYS A 400 3.50 -5.05 -2.85
C LYS A 400 2.24 -5.28 -2.01
N ARG A 401 1.25 -6.03 -2.51
CA ARG A 401 0.05 -6.43 -1.74
C ARG A 401 0.41 -7.23 -0.50
N MET A 402 1.34 -8.19 -0.61
CA MET A 402 1.79 -8.99 0.54
C MET A 402 2.57 -8.15 1.57
N LEU A 403 3.31 -7.13 1.13
CA LEU A 403 3.99 -6.17 2.02
C LEU A 403 2.99 -5.29 2.77
N GLN A 404 1.94 -4.82 2.09
CA GLN A 404 0.82 -4.10 2.72
C GLN A 404 0.16 -4.98 3.79
N GLU A 405 -0.20 -6.23 3.46
CA GLU A 405 -0.82 -7.17 4.41
C GLU A 405 0.08 -7.52 5.60
N ALA A 406 1.40 -7.61 5.39
CA ALA A 406 2.36 -7.83 6.46
C ALA A 406 2.45 -6.62 7.40
N SER A 407 2.40 -5.42 6.86
CA SER A 407 2.44 -4.17 7.63
C SER A 407 1.13 -3.94 8.39
N ASP A 408 0.00 -4.28 7.78
CA ASP A 408 -1.31 -4.28 8.45
C ASP A 408 -1.31 -5.19 9.67
N ALA A 409 -0.80 -6.42 9.52
CA ALA A 409 -0.70 -7.38 10.61
C ALA A 409 0.27 -6.92 11.72
N LEU A 410 1.30 -6.14 11.37
CA LEU A 410 2.23 -5.56 12.34
C LEU A 410 1.55 -4.49 13.22
N PHE A 411 0.75 -3.61 12.62
CA PHE A 411 0.07 -2.53 13.36
C PHE A 411 -1.22 -2.98 14.05
N ASP A 412 -2.01 -3.84 13.39
CA ASP A 412 -3.32 -4.27 13.89
C ASP A 412 -3.74 -5.62 13.29
N ASN A 413 -3.25 -6.71 13.89
CA ASN A 413 -3.49 -8.07 13.42
C ASN A 413 -4.96 -8.48 13.60
N GLY A 414 -5.62 -8.89 12.51
CA GLY A 414 -7.01 -9.37 12.51
C GLY A 414 -8.05 -8.33 12.09
N ARG A 415 -7.65 -7.06 11.91
CA ARG A 415 -8.54 -6.00 11.43
C ARG A 415 -8.94 -6.14 9.94
N ARG A 416 -8.14 -6.89 9.17
CA ARG A 416 -8.46 -7.32 7.81
C ARG A 416 -8.27 -8.83 7.67
N GLY A 417 -9.30 -9.50 7.19
CA GLY A 417 -9.25 -10.92 6.85
C GLY A 417 -9.02 -11.81 8.07
N ARG A 418 -8.42 -12.98 7.84
CA ARG A 418 -8.05 -13.89 8.93
C ARG A 418 -6.75 -13.38 9.57
N PRO A 419 -6.69 -13.28 10.91
CA PRO A 419 -5.47 -12.87 11.59
C PRO A 419 -4.33 -13.81 11.21
N SER A 420 -3.14 -13.24 11.05
CA SER A 420 -1.97 -14.07 10.82
C SER A 420 -1.75 -14.96 12.04
N LYS A 421 -1.85 -16.27 11.84
CA LYS A 421 -1.51 -17.25 12.86
C LYS A 421 -0.01 -17.17 13.11
N VAL A 422 0.38 -16.67 14.28
CA VAL A 422 1.72 -16.90 14.83
C VAL A 422 1.73 -18.35 15.34
N ALA A 423 2.90 -18.99 15.42
CA ALA A 423 3.03 -20.42 15.69
C ALA A 423 2.40 -20.90 17.02
N SER A 424 1.93 -20.00 17.90
CA SER A 424 1.05 -20.32 19.01
C SER A 424 -0.42 -20.14 18.64
N VAL A 425 -1.20 -21.22 18.70
CA VAL A 425 -2.67 -21.20 18.75
C VAL A 425 -3.10 -20.44 20.00
N ARG A 426 -3.22 -19.10 19.92
CA ARG A 426 -3.84 -18.26 20.94
C ARG A 426 -4.49 -17.04 20.29
N THR A 427 -5.72 -17.21 19.83
CA THR A 427 -6.69 -16.11 19.96
C THR A 427 -7.30 -16.27 21.35
N CYS A 428 -6.96 -15.40 22.29
CA CYS A 428 -7.71 -15.29 23.53
C CYS A 428 -9.17 -14.99 23.14
N SER A 429 -10.05 -15.96 23.31
CA SER A 429 -11.48 -15.70 23.37
C SER A 429 -11.74 -14.82 24.58
N GLU A 430 -12.59 -13.79 24.43
CA GLU A 430 -13.03 -12.85 25.47
C GLU A 430 -13.78 -13.51 26.65
N SER A 431 -13.72 -14.83 26.81
CA SER A 431 -14.48 -15.62 27.78
C SER A 431 -13.74 -15.90 29.10
N ALA A 432 -12.56 -15.30 29.34
CA ALA A 432 -11.72 -15.65 30.50
C ALA A 432 -11.55 -14.53 31.56
N LEU A 433 -12.38 -13.48 31.53
CA LEU A 433 -12.34 -12.37 32.51
C LEU A 433 -13.48 -12.37 33.54
N THR A 434 -14.39 -13.34 33.51
CA THR A 434 -15.45 -13.50 34.51
C THR A 434 -15.22 -14.74 35.36
N THR A 435 -14.23 -14.72 36.24
CA THR A 435 -14.26 -15.59 37.42
C THR A 435 -13.48 -14.97 38.58
N ARG A 436 -14.20 -14.82 39.70
CA ARG A 436 -13.74 -14.59 41.09
C ARG A 436 -13.42 -13.15 41.50
N VAL A 437 -14.48 -12.46 41.94
CA VAL A 437 -14.44 -11.75 43.23
C VAL A 437 -15.63 -12.24 44.04
N VAL A 438 -15.39 -13.28 44.84
CA VAL A 438 -16.18 -13.62 46.03
C VAL A 438 -15.15 -13.82 47.13
N GLN A 439 -14.98 -12.79 47.94
CA GLN A 439 -14.80 -12.84 49.39
C GLN A 439 -14.93 -11.42 49.93
#